data_AF-A0A6N8BLR6-F1
#
_entry.id   AF-A0A6N8BLR6-F1
#
_cell.length_a   1.000
_cell.length_b   1.000
_cell.length_c   1.000
_cell.angle_alpha   90.00
_cell.angle_beta   90.00
_cell.angle_gamma   90.00
#
_symmetry.space_group_name_H-M   'P 1'
#
loop_
_entity.id
_entity.type
_entity.pdbx_description
1 polymer ?
#
loop_
_entity_poly.entity_id
_entity_poly.type
_entity_poly.pdbx_seq_one_letter_code
_entity_poly.pdbx_strand_id
1 'polypeptide(L)'
;MLVYLAHPVASDPVGNYQKAKRIAREIVNRYPEVVPVSPVLNFCYFHEPEERENIMRYCFRLLTKCEELWLTGQWWNSTGCLQEKQVAEESGIPVWIYNLPPVIGASCMEQSIKSGQNSAPIRLALED
;
A
#
# COMPACT_ATOMS: atom_id res chain seq x y z
N MET A 1 11.82 -9.09 -1.87
CA MET A 1 11.78 -7.64 -1.68
C MET A 1 10.64 -7.30 -0.72
N LEU A 2 10.88 -6.59 0.38
CA LEU A 2 9.83 -6.09 1.25
C LEU A 2 9.30 -4.77 0.69
N VAL A 3 7.98 -4.70 0.53
CA VAL A 3 7.30 -3.50 0.03
C VAL A 3 6.32 -3.02 1.07
N TYR A 4 6.49 -1.80 1.55
CA TYR A 4 5.54 -1.18 2.45
C TYR A 4 4.27 -0.78 1.70
N LEU A 5 3.12 -1.33 2.10
CA LEU A 5 1.84 -1.12 1.44
C LEU A 5 0.99 -0.09 2.20
N ALA A 6 1.08 1.17 1.77
CA ALA A 6 0.29 2.26 2.34
C ALA A 6 -1.12 2.31 1.71
N HIS A 7 -2.15 2.34 2.56
CA HIS A 7 -3.55 2.42 2.15
C HIS A 7 -4.34 3.31 3.11
N PRO A 8 -5.24 4.20 2.62
CA PRO A 8 -6.08 5.02 3.48
C PRO A 8 -7.01 4.16 4.36
N VAL A 9 -7.19 4.53 5.64
CA VAL A 9 -8.07 3.83 6.61
C VAL A 9 -9.23 4.69 7.12
N ALA A 10 -8.96 5.95 7.49
CA ALA A 10 -9.79 6.76 8.40
C ALA A 10 -11.28 6.94 8.02
N SER A 11 -11.66 6.87 6.74
CA SER A 11 -13.05 7.13 6.31
C SER A 11 -13.97 5.91 6.40
N ASP A 12 -13.43 4.70 6.37
CA ASP A 12 -14.16 3.42 6.41
C ASP A 12 -13.21 2.30 6.88
N PRO A 13 -12.94 2.18 8.19
CA PRO A 13 -11.93 1.25 8.68
C PRO A 13 -12.18 -0.18 8.20
N VAL A 14 -13.40 -0.71 8.39
CA VAL A 14 -13.76 -2.10 8.03
C VAL A 14 -13.56 -2.36 6.54
N GLY A 15 -14.10 -1.50 5.67
CA GLY A 15 -13.95 -1.68 4.23
C GLY A 15 -12.51 -1.47 3.75
N ASN A 16 -11.77 -0.57 4.38
CA ASN A 16 -10.37 -0.30 4.02
C ASN A 16 -9.41 -1.41 4.48
N TYR A 17 -9.67 -2.10 5.60
CA TYR A 17 -8.95 -3.33 5.96
C TYR A 17 -9.15 -4.43 4.91
N GLN A 18 -10.39 -4.63 4.45
CA GLN A 18 -10.69 -5.61 3.41
C GLN A 18 -10.02 -5.25 2.07
N LYS A 19 -10.01 -3.97 1.70
CA LYS A 19 -9.30 -3.49 0.49
C LYS A 19 -7.79 -3.71 0.61
N ALA A 20 -7.18 -3.33 1.73
CA ALA A 20 -5.75 -3.55 1.97
C ALA A 20 -5.39 -5.05 1.89
N LYS A 21 -6.21 -5.93 2.49
CA LYS A 21 -6.06 -7.39 2.38
C LYS A 21 -6.16 -7.90 0.94
N ARG A 22 -7.14 -7.40 0.17
CA ARG A 22 -7.29 -7.75 -1.25
C ARG A 22 -6.07 -7.32 -2.07
N ILE A 23 -5.57 -6.11 -1.82
CA ILE A 23 -4.39 -5.58 -2.51
C ILE A 23 -3.16 -6.44 -2.20
N ALA A 24 -2.90 -6.72 -0.92
CA ALA A 24 -1.78 -7.57 -0.53
C ALA A 24 -1.87 -8.97 -1.19
N ARG A 25 -3.08 -9.56 -1.26
CA ARG A 25 -3.29 -10.84 -1.94
C ARG A 25 -2.97 -10.78 -3.42
N GLU A 26 -3.39 -9.71 -4.11
CA GLU A 26 -3.11 -9.50 -5.52
C GLU A 26 -1.60 -9.32 -5.78
N ILE A 27 -0.92 -8.55 -4.94
CA ILE A 27 0.53 -8.32 -5.04
C ILE A 27 1.28 -9.65 -4.94
N VAL A 28 0.96 -10.49 -3.95
CA VAL A 28 1.62 -11.81 -3.78
C VAL A 28 1.36 -12.74 -4.97
N ASN A 29 0.17 -12.67 -5.57
CA ASN A 29 -0.16 -13.50 -6.73
C ASN A 29 0.60 -13.05 -7.99
N ARG A 30 0.82 -11.73 -8.16
CA ARG A 30 1.40 -11.15 -9.37
C ARG A 30 2.91 -10.99 -9.32
N TYR A 31 3.46 -10.74 -8.14
CA TYR A 31 4.87 -10.51 -7.87
C TYR A 31 5.33 -11.47 -6.75
N PRO A 32 5.59 -12.75 -7.07
CA PRO A 32 5.94 -13.77 -6.07
C PRO A 32 7.18 -13.44 -5.23
N GLU A 33 8.06 -12.59 -5.74
CA GLU A 33 9.27 -12.09 -5.06
C GLU A 33 9.02 -10.92 -4.09
N VAL A 34 7.81 -10.33 -4.13
CA VAL A 34 7.39 -9.24 -3.27
C VAL A 34 6.70 -9.77 -2.04
N VAL A 35 7.15 -9.30 -0.88
CA VAL A 35 6.50 -9.52 0.41
C VAL A 35 5.83 -8.20 0.82
N PRO A 36 4.51 -8.04 0.63
CA PRO A 36 3.82 -6.82 1.01
C PRO A 36 3.72 -6.73 2.54
N VAL A 37 4.17 -5.62 3.09
CA VAL A 37 4.14 -5.27 4.51
C VAL A 37 3.08 -4.19 4.69
N SER A 38 1.90 -4.55 5.21
CA SER A 38 0.81 -3.59 5.39
C SER A 38 0.71 -3.13 6.85
N PRO A 39 1.02 -1.85 7.18
CA PRO A 39 0.85 -1.33 8.54
C PRO A 39 -0.59 -1.45 9.03
N VAL A 40 -1.56 -1.24 8.12
CA VAL A 40 -2.99 -1.34 8.39
C VAL A 40 -3.34 -2.74 8.90
N LEU A 41 -2.78 -3.80 8.31
CA LEU A 41 -3.02 -5.18 8.76
C LEU A 41 -2.16 -5.54 9.97
N ASN A 42 -0.93 -5.02 10.05
CA ASN A 42 0.01 -5.33 11.12
C ASN A 42 -0.37 -4.69 12.46
N PHE A 43 -1.06 -3.56 12.43
CA PHE A 43 -1.36 -2.74 13.61
C PHE A 43 -2.86 -2.56 13.85
N CYS A 44 -3.71 -3.41 13.25
CA CYS A 44 -5.17 -3.35 13.41
C CYS A 44 -5.68 -3.62 14.83
N TYR A 45 -4.80 -3.99 15.76
CA TYR A 45 -5.11 -4.22 17.17
C TYR A 45 -4.98 -2.96 18.05
N PHE A 46 -4.49 -1.84 17.51
CA PHE A 46 -4.48 -0.55 18.22
C PHE A 46 -5.82 0.18 18.10
N HIS A 47 -6.10 1.06 19.06
CA HIS A 47 -7.28 1.91 19.09
C HIS A 47 -6.94 3.34 18.68
N GLU A 48 -7.59 3.83 17.62
CA GLU A 48 -7.55 5.25 17.25
C GLU A 48 -8.79 5.99 17.80
N PRO A 49 -8.63 7.27 18.21
CA PRO A 49 -7.46 8.12 18.02
C PRO A 49 -6.38 8.06 19.13
N GLU A 50 -6.64 7.41 20.26
CA GLU A 50 -5.82 7.50 21.48
C GLU A 50 -4.38 7.02 21.26
N GLU A 51 -4.18 5.99 20.44
CA GLU A 51 -2.87 5.37 20.21
C GLU A 51 -2.22 5.82 18.90
N ARG A 52 -2.80 6.81 18.20
CA ARG A 52 -2.35 7.25 16.86
C ARG A 52 -0.87 7.58 16.79
N GLU A 53 -0.33 8.29 17.78
CA GLU A 53 1.10 8.65 17.80
C GLU A 53 1.99 7.40 17.87
N ASN A 54 1.62 6.42 18.70
CA ASN A 54 2.34 5.16 18.81
C ASN A 54 2.25 4.35 17.51
N ILE A 55 1.06 4.30 16.89
CA ILE A 55 0.84 3.66 15.58
C ILE A 55 1.77 4.28 14.53
N MET A 56 1.74 5.60 14.37
CA MET A 56 2.56 6.29 13.35
C MET A 56 4.06 6.07 13.59
N ARG A 57 4.51 6.12 14.86
CA ARG A 57 5.91 5.80 15.20
C ARG A 57 6.29 4.38 14.79
N TYR A 58 5.40 3.40 14.96
CA TYR A 58 5.65 2.03 14.53
C TYR A 58 5.58 1.87 13.01
N CYS A 59 4.67 2.57 12.33
CA CYS A 59 4.62 2.66 10.87
C CYS A 59 5.94 3.13 10.28
N PHE A 60 6.48 4.25 10.77
CA PHE A 60 7.76 4.80 10.26
C PHE A 60 8.95 3.87 10.51
N ARG A 61 9.01 3.24 11.69
CA ARG A 61 10.04 2.24 12.01
C ARG A 61 9.95 1.01 11.11
N LEU A 62 8.75 0.59 10.72
CA LEU A 62 8.54 -0.53 9.82
C LEU A 62 8.84 -0.16 8.36
N LEU A 63 8.41 1.02 7.94
CA LEU A 63 8.66 1.57 6.60
C LEU A 63 10.17 1.64 6.30
N THR A 64 10.97 2.13 7.24
CA THR A 64 12.44 2.24 7.10
C THR A 64 13.17 0.89 7.01
N LYS A 65 12.46 -0.24 7.11
CA LYS A 65 12.99 -1.59 6.88
C LYS A 65 12.57 -2.19 5.54
N CYS A 66 11.72 -1.50 4.79
CA CYS A 66 11.26 -1.92 3.48
C CYS A 66 12.11 -1.31 2.37
N GLU A 67 12.23 -2.00 1.25
CA GLU A 67 12.98 -1.57 0.07
C GLU A 67 12.19 -0.52 -0.74
N GLU A 68 10.87 -0.56 -0.70
CA GLU A 68 10.00 0.38 -1.44
C GLU A 68 8.72 0.72 -0.65
N LEU A 69 8.14 1.88 -0.96
CA LEU A 69 6.80 2.29 -0.54
C LEU A 69 5.84 2.23 -1.72
N TRP A 70 4.76 1.46 -1.62
CA TRP A 70 3.68 1.44 -2.60
C TRP A 70 2.42 2.09 -2.01
N LEU A 71 2.06 3.24 -2.58
CA LEU A 71 0.87 4.02 -2.27
C LEU A 71 -0.33 3.50 -3.06
N THR A 72 -1.46 3.31 -2.39
CA THR A 72 -2.66 2.71 -3.00
C THR A 72 -3.94 3.44 -2.63
N GLY A 73 -4.99 3.27 -3.43
CA GLY A 73 -6.27 3.94 -3.21
C GLY A 73 -6.13 5.47 -3.29
N GLN A 74 -6.94 6.20 -2.52
CA GLN A 74 -6.92 7.66 -2.44
C GLN A 74 -5.85 8.15 -1.45
N TRP A 75 -4.61 7.68 -1.61
CA TRP A 75 -3.50 8.00 -0.71
C TRP A 75 -3.25 9.50 -0.57
N TRP A 76 -3.48 10.28 -1.64
CA TRP A 76 -3.31 11.73 -1.67
C TRP A 76 -4.26 12.48 -0.75
N ASN A 77 -5.34 11.82 -0.30
CA ASN A 77 -6.31 12.37 0.64
C ASN A 77 -6.21 11.74 2.05
N SER A 78 -5.10 11.08 2.35
CA SER A 78 -4.86 10.46 3.67
C SER A 78 -3.65 11.07 4.34
N THR A 79 -3.88 11.74 5.47
CA THR A 79 -2.79 12.30 6.28
C THR A 79 -1.74 11.24 6.66
N GLY A 80 -2.18 10.02 6.99
CA GLY A 80 -1.26 8.91 7.29
C GLY A 80 -0.37 8.55 6.10
N CYS A 81 -0.97 8.34 4.92
CA CYS A 81 -0.19 7.99 3.72
C CYS A 81 0.75 9.12 3.28
N LEU A 82 0.35 10.38 3.43
CA LEU A 82 1.21 11.53 3.13
C LEU A 82 2.42 11.61 4.07
N GLN A 83 2.22 11.33 5.36
CA GLN A 83 3.31 11.25 6.33
C GLN A 83 4.27 10.10 6.02
N GLU A 84 3.73 8.92 5.66
CA GLU A 84 4.55 7.78 5.23
C GLU A 84 5.35 8.08 3.96
N LYS A 85 4.74 8.76 2.98
CA LYS A 85 5.43 9.24 1.77
C LYS A 85 6.62 10.14 2.14
N GLN A 86 6.39 11.13 2.99
CA GLN A 86 7.46 12.04 3.42
C GLN A 86 8.63 11.28 4.07
N VAL A 87 8.34 10.35 4.99
CA VAL A 87 9.39 9.53 5.64
C VAL A 87 10.15 8.67 4.64
N ALA A 88 9.47 8.10 3.64
CA ALA A 88 10.12 7.33 2.58
C ALA A 88 11.08 8.20 1.76
N GLU A 89 10.63 9.39 1.35
CA GLU A 89 11.44 10.34 0.58
C GLU A 89 12.67 10.81 1.36
N GLU A 90 12.49 11.19 2.62
CA GLU A 90 13.59 11.57 3.54
C GLU A 90 14.59 10.42 3.78
N SER A 91 14.13 9.18 3.69
CA SER A 91 14.95 7.97 3.87
C SER A 91 15.54 7.44 2.56
N GLY A 92 15.30 8.08 1.42
CA GLY A 92 15.75 7.61 0.10
C GLY A 92 15.06 6.33 -0.38
N ILE A 93 13.89 5.99 0.18
CA ILE A 93 13.10 4.82 -0.18
C ILE A 93 12.25 5.17 -1.42
N PRO A 94 12.38 4.43 -2.53
CA PRO A 94 11.57 4.65 -3.72
C PRO A 94 10.07 4.56 -3.43
N VAL A 95 9.32 5.54 -3.93
CA VAL A 95 7.87 5.62 -3.79
C VAL A 95 7.20 5.29 -5.12
N TRP A 96 6.21 4.42 -5.07
CA TRP A 96 5.43 3.97 -6.23
C TRP A 96 3.94 4.11 -5.99
N ILE A 97 3.18 4.36 -7.06
CA ILE A 97 1.72 4.29 -7.05
C ILE A 97 1.30 2.94 -7.59
N TYR A 98 0.56 2.17 -6.80
CA TYR A 98 0.01 0.89 -7.22
C TYR A 98 -1.51 0.95 -7.31
N ASN A 99 -2.02 0.83 -8.53
CA ASN A 99 -3.44 0.79 -8.83
C ASN A 99 -3.90 -0.66 -9.00
N LEU A 100 -4.93 -1.05 -8.25
CA LEU A 100 -5.58 -2.33 -8.49
C LEU A 100 -6.11 -2.38 -9.93
N PRO A 101 -5.88 -3.49 -10.66
CA PRO A 101 -6.58 -3.70 -11.90
C PRO A 101 -8.09 -3.71 -11.65
N PRO A 102 -8.91 -3.23 -12.62
CA PRO A 102 -10.35 -3.33 -12.51
C PRO A 102 -10.75 -4.79 -12.31
N VAL A 103 -11.65 -5.05 -11.36
CA VAL A 103 -12.21 -6.40 -11.16
C VAL A 103 -13.07 -6.71 -12.38
N ILE A 104 -12.51 -7.39 -13.36
CA ILE A 104 -13.29 -7.99 -14.44
C ILE A 104 -14.07 -9.13 -13.79
N GLY A 105 -15.40 -9.09 -13.89
CA GLY A 105 -16.30 -10.05 -13.25
C GLY A 105 -15.81 -11.50 -13.42
N ALA A 106 -16.12 -12.34 -12.42
CA ALA A 106 -15.57 -13.68 -12.18
C ALA A 106 -15.64 -14.72 -13.34
N SER A 107 -16.08 -14.35 -14.54
CA SER A 107 -16.10 -15.20 -15.73
C SER A 107 -14.92 -15.00 -16.69
N CYS A 108 -14.07 -13.98 -16.50
CA CYS A 108 -13.07 -13.60 -17.52
C CYS A 108 -11.61 -13.68 -17.02
N MET A 109 -11.28 -14.64 -16.14
CA MET A 109 -9.89 -14.76 -15.63
C MET A 109 -8.88 -15.32 -16.64
N GLU A 110 -9.30 -15.97 -17.72
CA GLU A 110 -8.37 -16.63 -18.66
C GLU A 110 -7.87 -15.72 -19.79
N GLN A 111 -8.54 -14.58 -20.06
CA GLN A 111 -8.20 -13.74 -21.22
C GLN A 111 -7.35 -12.51 -20.87
N SER A 112 -7.40 -12.01 -19.64
CA SER A 112 -6.68 -10.78 -19.23
C SER A 112 -5.22 -11.01 -18.81
N ILE A 113 -4.79 -12.26 -18.61
CA ILE A 113 -3.36 -12.57 -18.42
C ILE A 113 -2.57 -12.37 -19.73
N LYS A 114 -3.25 -12.43 -20.89
CA LYS A 114 -2.62 -12.30 -22.22
C LYS A 114 -2.57 -10.87 -22.75
N SER A 115 -3.31 -9.92 -22.17
CA SER A 115 -3.27 -8.52 -22.55
C SER A 115 -2.72 -7.71 -21.38
N GLY A 116 -1.46 -7.27 -21.48
CA GLY A 116 -0.77 -6.48 -20.46
C GLY A 116 -1.42 -5.13 -20.20
N GLN A 117 -2.60 -5.12 -19.58
CA GLN A 117 -3.23 -3.92 -19.07
C GLN A 117 -2.50 -3.47 -17.81
N ASN A 118 -2.05 -2.22 -17.89
CA ASN A 118 -0.96 -1.63 -17.12
C ASN A 118 -1.35 -1.44 -15.64
N SER A 119 -0.99 -2.40 -14.78
CA SER A 119 -1.11 -2.27 -13.32
C SER A 119 0.24 -2.47 -12.63
N ALA A 120 1.34 -2.26 -13.35
CA ALA A 120 2.64 -2.17 -12.72
C ALA A 120 2.67 -0.91 -11.83
N PRO A 121 3.35 -0.97 -10.67
CA PRO A 121 3.59 0.24 -9.89
C PRO A 121 4.25 1.31 -10.77
N ILE A 122 3.82 2.57 -10.61
CA ILE A 122 4.39 3.73 -11.32
C ILE A 122 5.26 4.50 -10.34
N ARG A 123 6.53 4.73 -10.69
CA ARG A 123 7.46 5.45 -9.81
C ARG A 123 7.05 6.91 -9.71
N LEU A 124 6.91 7.42 -8.49
CA LEU A 124 6.86 8.85 -8.25
C LEU A 124 8.29 9.40 -8.39
N ALA A 125 8.50 10.29 -9.35
CA ALA A 125 9.73 11.07 -9.39
C ALA A 125 9.78 11.96 -8.15
N LEU A 126 10.95 12.05 -7.51
CA LEU A 126 11.19 13.12 -6.55
C LEU A 126 11.19 14.43 -7.35
N GLU A 127 10.36 15.39 -6.96
CA GLU A 127 10.47 16.74 -7.50
C GLU A 127 11.79 17.31 -6.98
N ASP A 128 12.67 17.72 -7.91
CA ASP A 128 13.99 18.31 -7.63
C ASP A 128 13.92 19.64 -6.86
#